data_AF-A0A829R5L7-F1
#
_entry.id   AF-A0A829R5L7-F1
#
_cell.length_a   1.000
_cell.length_b   1.000
_cell.length_c   1.000
_cell.angle_alpha   90.00
_cell.angle_beta   90.00
_cell.angle_gamma   90.00
#
_symmetry.space_group_name_H-M   'P 1'
#
loop_
_entity.id
_entity.type
_entity.pdbx_description
1 polymer ?
#
loop_
_entity_poly.entity_id
_entity_poly.type
_entity_poly.pdbx_seq_one_letter_code
_entity_poly.pdbx_strand_id
1 'polypeptide(L)'
;MANIKEIAKRAGVSSATVSRVINNNGYVSKETKAKVAQIVKELDYVPNRNAVSLKKGATKLIGIVAPLFSDSLNVFLKSFTIAAQAKKL
;
A
#
# COMPACT_ATOMS: atom_id res chain seq x y z
N MET A 1 5.56 -17.58 -5.34
CA MET A 1 5.49 -16.12 -5.10
C MET A 1 4.14 -15.85 -4.46
N ALA A 2 4.11 -15.39 -3.20
CA ALA A 2 2.86 -15.26 -2.45
C ALA A 2 1.91 -14.27 -3.14
N ASN A 3 0.68 -14.69 -3.39
CA ASN A 3 -0.35 -13.87 -4.03
C ASN A 3 -1.54 -13.71 -3.09
N ILE A 4 -2.28 -12.61 -3.22
CA ILE A 4 -3.51 -12.34 -2.46
C ILE A 4 -4.55 -13.48 -2.59
N LYS A 5 -4.55 -14.18 -3.74
CA LYS A 5 -5.39 -15.37 -3.97
C LYS A 5 -4.99 -16.56 -3.07
N GLU A 6 -3.70 -16.72 -2.83
CA GLU A 6 -3.18 -17.80 -1.97
C GLU A 6 -3.49 -17.51 -0.50
N ILE A 7 -3.30 -16.26 -0.07
CA ILE A 7 -3.68 -15.80 1.27
C ILE A 7 -5.17 -16.02 1.51
N ALA A 8 -6.00 -15.65 0.53
CA ALA A 8 -7.46 -15.86 0.56
C ALA A 8 -7.81 -17.35 0.74
N LYS A 9 -7.15 -18.24 -0.02
CA LYS A 9 -7.34 -19.70 0.07
C LYS A 9 -6.96 -20.25 1.45
N ARG A 10 -5.80 -19.87 2.00
CA ARG A 10 -5.34 -20.31 3.34
C ARG A 10 -6.21 -19.76 4.47
N ALA A 11 -6.67 -18.51 4.33
CA ALA A 11 -7.54 -17.88 5.31
C ALA A 11 -8.99 -18.41 5.25
N GLY A 12 -9.41 -18.98 4.13
CA GLY A 12 -10.79 -19.42 3.90
C GLY A 12 -11.73 -18.26 3.61
N VAL A 13 -11.23 -17.17 3.01
CA VAL A 13 -12.00 -15.96 2.72
C VAL A 13 -11.81 -15.51 1.28
N SER A 14 -12.61 -14.53 0.85
CA SER A 14 -12.45 -13.95 -0.49
C SER A 14 -11.19 -13.07 -0.59
N SER A 15 -10.64 -12.91 -1.79
CA SER A 15 -9.57 -11.94 -2.06
C SER A 15 -9.98 -10.50 -1.74
N ALA A 16 -11.27 -10.18 -1.85
CA ALA A 16 -11.82 -8.90 -1.43
C ALA A 16 -11.73 -8.71 0.10
N THR A 17 -11.98 -9.76 0.88
CA THR A 17 -11.82 -9.74 2.35
C THR A 17 -10.36 -9.53 2.74
N VAL A 18 -9.43 -10.22 2.08
CA VAL A 18 -7.98 -9.99 2.29
C VAL A 18 -7.61 -8.54 1.95
N SER A 19 -8.10 -8.02 0.82
CA SER A 19 -7.90 -6.62 0.42
C SER A 19 -8.46 -5.63 1.45
N ARG A 20 -9.61 -5.92 2.07
CA ARG A 20 -10.18 -5.11 3.16
C ARG A 20 -9.30 -5.11 4.41
N VAL A 21 -8.77 -6.27 4.79
CA VAL A 21 -7.84 -6.39 5.93
C VAL A 21 -6.56 -5.60 5.69
N ILE A 22 -5.93 -5.78 4.52
CA ILE A 22 -4.66 -5.11 4.17
C ILE A 22 -4.84 -3.60 4.06
N ASN A 23 -5.91 -3.14 3.41
CA ASN A 23 -6.19 -1.71 3.27
C ASN A 23 -6.92 -1.11 4.50
N ASN A 24 -7.15 -1.92 5.54
CA ASN A 24 -7.90 -1.56 6.74
C ASN A 24 -9.22 -0.83 6.43
N ASN A 25 -9.96 -1.33 5.44
CA ASN A 25 -11.16 -0.71 4.89
C ASN A 25 -12.39 -1.62 5.09
N GLY A 26 -13.47 -1.05 5.65
CA GLY A 26 -14.72 -1.76 5.91
C GLY A 26 -14.68 -2.66 7.16
N TYR A 27 -15.79 -3.37 7.39
CA TYR A 27 -15.94 -4.25 8.55
C TYR A 27 -15.45 -5.67 8.24
N VAL A 28 -14.52 -6.17 9.06
CA VAL A 28 -14.02 -7.55 9.04
C VAL A 28 -13.92 -8.01 10.50
N SER A 29 -14.36 -9.24 10.79
CA SER A 29 -14.30 -9.77 12.15
C SER A 29 -12.86 -9.77 12.67
N LYS A 30 -12.68 -9.56 13.98
CA LYS A 30 -11.36 -9.56 14.63
C LYS A 30 -10.62 -10.87 14.36
N GLU A 31 -11.33 -11.98 14.41
CA GLU A 31 -10.82 -13.32 14.12
C GLU A 31 -10.26 -13.43 12.68
N THR A 32 -11.06 -13.01 11.68
CA THR A 32 -10.62 -13.03 10.28
C THR A 32 -9.42 -12.12 10.07
N LYS A 33 -9.41 -10.95 10.71
CA LYS A 33 -8.32 -9.98 10.63
C LYS A 33 -7.02 -10.57 11.20
N ALA A 34 -7.09 -11.25 12.34
CA ALA A 34 -5.94 -11.92 12.96
C ALA A 34 -5.41 -13.05 12.07
N LYS A 35 -6.30 -13.93 11.57
CA LYS A 35 -5.94 -15.04 10.68
C LYS A 35 -5.24 -14.57 9.41
N VAL A 36 -5.79 -13.55 8.75
CA VAL A 36 -5.20 -12.98 7.53
C VAL A 36 -3.85 -12.31 7.85
N ALA A 37 -3.73 -11.57 8.95
CA ALA A 37 -2.48 -10.91 9.34
C ALA A 37 -1.36 -11.92 9.62
N GLN A 38 -1.69 -13.05 10.26
CA GLN A 38 -0.74 -14.13 10.50
C GLN A 38 -0.22 -14.73 9.17
N ILE A 39 -1.14 -15.09 8.26
CA ILE A 39 -0.77 -15.68 6.96
C ILE A 39 0.04 -14.71 6.10
N VAL A 40 -0.29 -13.42 6.11
CA VAL A 40 0.48 -12.37 5.42
C VAL A 40 1.91 -12.34 5.93
N LYS A 41 2.11 -12.46 7.25
CA LYS A 41 3.44 -12.46 7.88
C LYS A 41 4.22 -13.74 7.57
N GLU A 42 3.57 -14.90 7.62
CA GLU A 42 4.19 -16.19 7.29
C GLU A 42 4.65 -16.27 5.83
N LEU A 43 3.90 -15.62 4.93
CA LEU A 43 4.17 -15.60 3.50
C LEU A 43 5.08 -14.45 3.05
N ASP A 44 5.51 -13.59 3.97
CA ASP A 44 6.23 -12.34 3.69
C ASP A 44 5.58 -11.55 2.52
N TYR A 45 4.24 -11.45 2.56
CA TYR A 45 3.49 -10.87 1.45
C TYR A 45 3.59 -9.34 1.46
N VAL A 46 4.22 -8.80 0.42
CA VAL A 46 4.26 -7.36 0.14
C VAL A 46 3.33 -7.02 -1.04
N PRO A 47 2.34 -6.14 -0.86
CA PRO A 47 1.44 -5.75 -1.94
C PRO A 47 2.20 -5.02 -3.05
N ASN A 48 1.98 -5.45 -4.29
CA ASN A 48 2.56 -4.81 -5.47
C ASN A 48 1.87 -3.45 -5.72
N ARG A 49 2.58 -2.35 -5.46
CA ARG A 49 2.06 -0.98 -5.64
C ARG A 49 1.66 -0.70 -7.10
N ASN A 50 2.38 -1.22 -8.10
CA ASN A 50 2.03 -1.04 -9.51
C ASN A 50 0.68 -1.67 -9.85
N ALA A 51 0.42 -2.88 -9.36
CA ALA A 51 -0.87 -3.55 -9.54
C ALA A 51 -2.02 -2.80 -8.84
N VAL A 52 -1.76 -2.26 -7.64
CA VAL A 52 -2.72 -1.44 -6.90
C VAL A 52 -3.03 -0.13 -7.64
N SER A 53 -2.00 0.56 -8.13
CA SER A 53 -2.13 1.81 -8.89
C SER A 53 -2.86 1.61 -10.21
N LEU A 54 -2.56 0.53 -10.92
CA LEU A 54 -3.25 0.15 -12.16
C LEU A 54 -4.74 -0.09 -11.89
N LYS A 55 -5.07 -0.88 -10.86
CA LYS A 55 -6.47 -1.14 -10.49
C LYS A 55 -7.21 0.12 -10.04
N LYS A 56 -6.53 1.05 -9.37
CA LYS A 56 -7.11 2.33 -8.93
C LYS A 56 -7.18 3.38 -10.04
N GLY A 57 -6.48 3.18 -11.17
CA GLY A 57 -6.32 4.19 -12.22
C GLY A 57 -5.51 5.42 -11.78
N ALA A 58 -4.82 5.35 -10.64
CA ALA A 58 -4.09 6.47 -10.06
C ALA A 58 -2.83 5.98 -9.34
N THR A 59 -1.68 6.57 -9.67
CA THR A 59 -0.38 6.24 -9.07
C THR A 59 -0.08 7.04 -7.81
N LYS A 60 -0.74 8.19 -7.63
CA LYS A 60 -0.44 9.20 -6.61
C LYS A 60 1.05 9.61 -6.60
N LEU A 61 1.71 9.50 -7.76
CA LEU A 61 3.09 9.90 -7.96
C LEU A 61 3.13 11.39 -8.31
N ILE A 62 4.00 12.14 -7.62
CA ILE A 62 4.30 13.53 -7.97
C ILE A 62 5.70 13.58 -8.58
N GLY A 63 5.79 14.02 -9.83
CA GLY A 63 7.07 14.29 -10.50
C GLY A 63 7.49 15.73 -10.26
N ILE A 64 8.76 15.94 -9.93
CA ILE A 64 9.36 17.28 -9.79
C ILE A 64 10.42 17.40 -10.87
N VAL A 65 10.29 18.44 -11.71
CA VAL A 65 11.26 18.76 -12.75
C VAL A 65 11.97 20.05 -12.33
N ALA A 66 13.28 19.98 -12.20
CA ALA A 66 14.11 21.12 -11.84
C ALA A 66 15.32 21.20 -12.79
N PRO A 67 15.78 22.41 -13.13
CA PRO A 67 16.89 22.58 -14.06
C PRO A 67 18.22 22.03 -13.50
N LEU A 68 18.44 22.14 -12.19
CA LEU A 68 19.63 21.66 -11.47
C LEU A 68 19.26 21.24 -10.05
N PHE A 69 19.98 20.26 -9.49
CA PHE A 69 19.92 19.94 -8.06
C PHE A 69 20.79 20.92 -7.28
N SER A 70 20.16 21.74 -6.43
CA SER A 70 20.81 22.75 -5.59
C SER A 70 20.43 22.60 -4.13
N ASP A 71 21.20 23.23 -3.23
CA ASP A 71 20.87 23.26 -1.80
C ASP A 71 19.51 23.93 -1.52
N SER A 72 19.15 24.95 -2.29
CA SER A 72 17.83 25.58 -2.21
C SER A 72 16.70 24.62 -2.61
N LEU A 73 16.90 23.81 -3.66
CA LEU A 73 15.95 22.76 -4.04
C LEU A 73 15.83 21.70 -2.95
N ASN A 74 16.94 21.33 -2.28
CA ASN A 74 16.92 20.35 -1.20
C ASN A 74 16.08 20.81 0.00
N VAL A 75 16.16 22.08 0.37
CA VAL A 75 15.31 22.66 1.44
C VAL A 75 13.83 22.58 1.06
N PHE A 76 13.49 22.91 -0.18
CA PHE A 76 12.13 22.77 -0.70
C PHE A 76 11.67 21.31 -0.74
N LEU A 77 12.49 20.37 -1.24
CA LEU A 77 12.14 18.95 -1.31
C LEU A 77 11.86 18.37 0.08
N LYS A 78 12.60 18.80 1.11
CA LYS A 78 12.32 18.40 2.50
C LYS A 78 10.96 18.89 2.99
N SER A 79 10.64 20.16 2.83
CA SER A 79 9.32 20.68 3.26
C SER A 79 8.18 20.09 2.43
N PHE A 80 8.40 19.91 1.13
CA PHE A 80 7.45 19.32 0.20
C PHE A 80 7.16 17.85 0.52
N THR A 81 8.18 17.03 0.78
CA THR A 81 8.01 15.60 1.10
C THR A 81 7.22 15.40 2.39
N ILE A 82 7.46 16.22 3.42
CA ILE A 82 6.68 16.20 4.67
C ILE A 82 5.20 16.49 4.39
N ALA A 83 4.92 17.54 3.61
CA ALA A 83 3.55 17.92 3.25
C ALA A 83 2.85 16.83 2.40
N ALA A 84 3.58 16.22 1.46
CA ALA A 84 3.07 15.15 0.60
C ALA A 84 2.73 13.88 1.41
N GLN A 85 3.59 13.49 2.36
CA GLN A 85 3.34 12.34 3.25
C GLN A 85 2.13 12.56 4.16
N ALA A 86 1.97 13.77 4.72
CA ALA A 86 0.84 14.11 5.59
C ALA A 86 -0.53 13.95 4.89
N LYS A 87 -0.60 14.22 3.58
CA LYS A 87 -1.83 14.05 2.78
C LYS A 87 -2.13 12.61 2.35
N LYS A 88 -1.31 11.61 2.76
CA LYS A 88 -1.44 10.20 2.31
C LYS A 88 -1.59 10.10 0.78
N LEU A 89 -0.82 10.90 0.05
CA LEU A 89 -0.61 10.68 -1.38
C LEU A 89 0.28 9.45 -1.53
#